data_AF-A0A959W1K0-F1
#
_entry.id   AF-A0A959W1K0-F1
#
_cell.length_a   1.000
_cell.length_b   1.000
_cell.length_c   1.000
_cell.angle_alpha   90.00
_cell.angle_beta   90.00
_cell.angle_gamma   90.00
#
_symmetry.space_group_name_H-M   'P 1'
#
loop_
_entity.id
_entity.type
_entity.pdbx_description
1 polymer ?
#
loop_
_entity_poly.entity_id
_entity_poly.type
_entity_poly.pdbx_seq_one_letter_code
_entity_poly.pdbx_strand_id
1 'polypeptide(L)'
;GNVWEWTSDWYSDSHPEPASRCCAPVNLRGVSVEASRDPASGIPRKVLKGGSFLCAENYCSRYRPAARIPESIESSTVHISFRCVRPAG
;
A
#
# COMPACT_ATOMS: atom_id res chain seq x y z
N GLY A 1 -1.88 -4.08 -13.79
CA GLY A 1 -1.46 -5.30 -13.08
C GLY A 1 -2.51 -6.37 -13.30
N ASN A 2 -2.51 -7.46 -12.54
CA ASN A 2 -3.61 -8.42 -12.56
C ASN A 2 -4.63 -8.08 -11.46
N VAL A 3 -4.18 -8.14 -10.21
CA VAL A 3 -4.97 -7.72 -9.04
C VAL A 3 -4.13 -6.77 -8.20
N TRP A 4 -4.79 -5.84 -7.50
CA TRP A 4 -4.17 -5.11 -6.40
C TRP A 4 -3.79 -6.08 -5.30
N GLU A 5 -2.67 -5.82 -4.64
CA GLU A 5 -2.16 -6.71 -3.59
C GLU A 5 -2.06 -5.99 -2.25
N TRP A 6 -2.68 -6.58 -1.23
CA TRP A 6 -2.52 -6.18 0.16
C TRP A 6 -1.07 -6.32 0.62
N THR A 7 -0.63 -5.36 1.42
CA THR A 7 0.64 -5.39 2.13
C THR A 7 0.41 -5.37 3.64
N SER A 8 1.45 -5.67 4.41
CA SER A 8 1.37 -5.58 5.88
C SER A 8 1.26 -4.15 6.41
N ASP A 9 1.63 -3.17 5.58
CA ASP A 9 1.88 -1.79 5.99
C ASP A 9 0.58 -0.97 6.06
N TRP A 10 0.46 -0.19 7.13
CA TRP A 10 -0.56 0.82 7.28
C TRP A 10 -0.26 2.03 6.39
N TYR A 11 -1.30 2.59 5.79
CA TYR A 11 -1.16 3.71 4.87
C TYR A 11 -0.99 5.03 5.61
N SER A 12 -0.03 5.84 5.18
CA SER A 12 0.11 7.28 5.47
C SER A 12 0.25 8.01 4.14
N ASP A 13 -0.02 9.31 4.05
CA ASP A 13 0.22 10.09 2.82
C ASP A 13 1.69 10.45 2.62
N SER A 14 2.44 10.61 3.72
CA SER A 14 3.86 10.94 3.70
C SER A 14 4.74 9.73 4.04
N HIS A 15 5.93 9.67 3.45
CA HIS A 15 6.99 8.80 3.92
C HIS A 15 7.86 9.55 4.93
N PRO A 16 8.41 8.89 5.95
CA PRO A 16 9.42 9.51 6.79
C PRO A 16 10.62 9.91 5.92
N GLU A 17 11.19 11.08 6.19
CA GLU A 17 12.40 11.52 5.51
C GLU A 17 13.52 10.51 5.76
N PRO A 18 14.24 10.08 4.71
CA PRO A 18 15.32 9.12 4.87
C PRO A 18 16.44 9.74 5.72
N ALA A 19 16.94 8.98 6.70
CA ALA A 19 18.03 9.43 7.58
C ALA A 19 19.31 9.77 6.81
N SER A 20 19.52 9.18 5.62
CA SER A 20 20.58 9.54 4.70
C SER A 20 20.18 9.27 3.25
N ARG A 21 20.79 9.98 2.30
CA ARG A 21 20.59 9.74 0.85
C ARG A 21 21.31 8.50 0.33
N CYS A 22 22.35 8.02 1.03
CA CYS A 22 23.12 6.85 0.58
C CYS A 22 22.39 5.53 0.82
N CYS A 23 21.57 5.50 1.86
CA CYS A 23 21.25 4.26 2.52
C CYS A 23 19.76 4.28 2.87
N ALA A 24 18.98 3.51 2.11
CA ALA A 24 17.56 3.33 2.38
C ALA A 24 17.41 2.71 3.79
N PRO A 25 16.43 3.15 4.60
CA PRO A 25 16.33 2.61 5.94
C PRO A 25 15.94 1.13 5.87
N VAL A 26 16.63 0.31 6.67
CA VAL A 26 16.51 -1.15 6.62
C VAL A 26 15.21 -1.57 7.32
N ASN A 27 14.42 -2.41 6.66
CA ASN A 27 13.17 -2.96 7.20
C ASN A 27 12.21 -1.88 7.73
N LEU A 28 12.06 -0.77 7.00
CA LEU A 28 11.03 0.23 7.29
C LEU A 28 9.67 -0.45 7.45
N ARG A 29 9.11 -0.31 8.66
CA ARG A 29 7.70 -0.57 8.89
C ARG A 29 6.95 0.74 8.65
N GLY A 30 5.75 0.63 8.07
CA GLY A 30 4.83 1.76 7.93
C GLY A 30 4.42 2.41 9.26
N VAL A 31 3.38 3.24 9.21
CA VAL A 31 2.87 3.97 10.38
C VAL A 31 2.04 3.06 11.31
N SER A 32 1.60 3.59 12.47
CA SER A 32 0.67 2.87 13.35
C SER A 32 -0.74 2.76 12.74
N VAL A 33 -1.57 1.89 13.33
CA VAL A 33 -2.97 1.70 12.91
C VAL A 33 -3.73 3.03 13.02
N GLU A 34 -3.55 3.73 14.14
CA GLU A 34 -4.23 4.97 14.50
C GLU A 34 -3.91 6.08 13.49
N ALA A 35 -2.65 6.19 13.08
CA ALA A 35 -2.20 7.16 12.10
C ALA A 35 -2.73 6.88 10.67
N SER A 36 -3.28 5.68 10.41
CA SER A 36 -3.81 5.29 9.10
C SER A 36 -5.31 5.50 8.94
N ARG A 37 -6.00 5.77 10.05
CA ARG A 37 -7.46 5.88 10.08
C ARG A 37 -7.91 6.94 9.08
N ASP A 38 -8.89 6.55 8.28
CA ASP A 38 -9.54 7.45 7.36
C ASP A 38 -10.25 8.58 8.12
N PRO A 39 -10.02 9.87 7.82
CA PRO A 39 -10.65 10.96 8.54
C PRO A 39 -12.19 10.97 8.45
N ALA A 40 -12.76 10.42 7.36
CA ALA A 40 -14.20 10.41 7.13
C ALA A 40 -14.89 9.21 7.79
N SER A 41 -14.39 7.99 7.56
CA SER A 41 -15.00 6.76 8.10
C SER A 41 -14.44 6.33 9.46
N GLY A 42 -13.26 6.82 9.83
CA GLY A 42 -12.52 6.35 11.01
C GLY A 42 -11.90 4.95 10.83
N ILE A 43 -12.11 4.27 9.70
CA ILE A 43 -11.64 2.89 9.50
C ILE A 43 -10.15 2.90 9.15
N PRO A 44 -9.31 2.02 9.76
CA PRO A 44 -7.91 1.90 9.39
C PRO A 44 -7.71 1.47 7.94
N ARG A 45 -6.67 1.99 7.28
CA ARG A 45 -6.40 1.73 5.86
C ARG A 45 -5.02 1.12 5.66
N LYS A 46 -4.95 0.01 4.92
CA LYS A 46 -3.68 -0.62 4.53
C LYS A 46 -3.26 -0.20 3.12
N VAL A 47 -1.98 -0.38 2.82
CA VAL A 47 -1.43 -0.06 1.52
C VAL A 47 -1.73 -1.19 0.52
N LEU A 48 -2.32 -0.83 -0.63
CA LEU A 48 -2.38 -1.66 -1.83
C LEU A 48 -1.30 -1.27 -2.84
N LYS A 49 -0.75 -2.28 -3.52
CA LYS A 49 0.29 -2.12 -4.56
C LYS A 49 -0.05 -2.90 -5.84
N GLY A 50 0.60 -2.54 -6.95
CA GLY A 50 0.65 -3.34 -8.19
C GLY A 50 -0.39 -3.00 -9.27
N GLY A 51 -1.53 -2.41 -8.90
CA GLY A 51 -2.63 -2.16 -9.84
C GLY A 51 -3.36 -3.42 -10.29
N SER A 52 -4.57 -3.29 -10.78
CA SER A 52 -5.38 -4.41 -11.27
C SER A 52 -5.50 -4.45 -12.80
N PHE A 53 -6.23 -5.46 -13.31
CA PHE A 53 -6.61 -5.63 -14.72
C PHE A 53 -7.52 -4.53 -15.22
N LEU A 54 -8.11 -3.74 -14.31
CA LEU A 54 -8.89 -2.58 -14.68
C LEU A 54 -7.99 -1.40 -15.08
N CYS A 55 -6.79 -1.26 -14.52
CA CYS A 55 -5.94 -0.08 -14.71
C CYS A 55 -5.61 0.18 -16.18
N ALA A 56 -5.81 1.42 -16.64
CA ALA A 56 -5.46 1.87 -17.98
C ALA A 56 -4.86 3.29 -17.97
N GLU A 57 -4.10 3.63 -19.00
CA GLU A 57 -3.34 4.88 -19.08
C GLU A 57 -4.21 6.14 -18.99
N ASN A 58 -5.43 6.08 -19.51
CA ASN A 58 -6.37 7.21 -19.57
C ASN A 58 -7.07 7.53 -18.24
N TYR A 59 -6.92 6.71 -17.19
CA TYR A 59 -7.59 6.98 -15.91
C TYR A 59 -6.82 6.51 -14.67
N CYS A 60 -6.02 5.45 -14.78
CA CYS A 60 -5.31 4.85 -13.64
C CYS A 60 -3.98 4.23 -14.06
N SER A 61 -2.93 5.05 -14.11
CA SER A 61 -1.54 4.60 -14.35
C SER A 61 -0.89 4.03 -13.09
N ARG A 62 -1.65 3.30 -12.26
CA ARG A 62 -1.20 2.75 -10.97
C ARG A 62 -0.64 1.32 -11.05
N TYR A 63 -0.49 0.79 -12.27
CA TYR A 63 0.34 -0.39 -12.53
C TYR A 63 1.85 -0.09 -12.38
N ARG A 64 2.24 1.20 -12.25
CA ARG A 64 3.63 1.60 -12.01
C ARG A 64 4.12 1.09 -10.64
N PRO A 65 5.34 0.53 -10.51
CA PRO A 65 5.85 0.00 -9.25
C PRO A 65 5.82 0.99 -8.07
N ALA A 66 6.03 2.28 -8.34
CA ALA A 66 6.00 3.32 -7.32
C ALA A 66 4.57 3.60 -6.78
N ALA A 67 3.52 3.33 -7.56
CA ALA A 67 2.15 3.68 -7.19
C ALA A 67 1.67 2.89 -5.97
N ARG A 68 0.90 3.55 -5.11
CA ARG A 68 0.26 2.97 -3.93
C ARG A 68 -1.08 3.66 -3.68
N ILE A 69 -2.02 2.96 -3.08
CA ILE A 69 -3.31 3.54 -2.66
C ILE A 69 -3.66 3.10 -1.24
N PRO A 70 -4.42 3.92 -0.50
CA PRO A 70 -5.07 3.50 0.72
C PRO A 70 -6.31 2.68 0.40
N GLU A 71 -6.57 1.61 1.14
CA GLU A 71 -7.85 0.90 1.09
C GLU A 71 -8.27 0.45 2.51
N SER A 72 -9.57 0.53 2.78
CA SER A 72 -10.16 0.10 4.06
C SER A 72 -9.94 -1.40 4.28
N ILE A 73 -9.60 -1.80 5.50
CA ILE A 73 -9.44 -3.21 5.87
C ILE A 73 -10.75 -4.02 5.78
N GLU A 74 -11.90 -3.35 5.63
CA GLU A 74 -13.21 -3.98 5.47
C GLU A 74 -13.61 -4.15 4.00
N SER A 75 -12.86 -3.55 3.07
CA SER A 75 -13.15 -3.60 1.64
C SER A 75 -12.79 -4.94 1.01
N SER A 76 -13.69 -5.44 0.16
CA SER A 76 -13.46 -6.62 -0.67
C SER A 76 -14.00 -6.36 -2.08
N THR A 77 -13.19 -6.62 -3.10
CA THR A 77 -13.58 -6.48 -4.50
C THR A 77 -12.93 -7.57 -5.35
N VAL A 78 -13.48 -7.80 -6.54
CA VAL A 78 -12.98 -8.82 -7.50
C VAL A 78 -11.57 -8.57 -8.04
N HIS A 79 -10.99 -7.40 -7.75
CA HIS A 79 -9.70 -6.99 -8.28
C HIS A 79 -8.64 -6.72 -7.20
N ILE A 80 -8.91 -7.10 -5.95
CA ILE A 80 -7.99 -7.04 -4.82
C ILE A 80 -7.71 -8.46 -4.33
N SER A 81 -6.44 -8.79 -4.09
CA SER A 81 -5.97 -10.04 -3.52
C SER A 81 -4.70 -9.81 -2.68
N PHE A 82 -3.90 -10.84 -2.43
CA PHE A 82 -2.63 -10.73 -1.71
C PHE A 82 -1.66 -11.86 -2.10
N ARG A 83 -0.38 -11.65 -1.79
CA ARG A 83 0.64 -12.71 -1.83
C ARG A 83 1.34 -12.81 -0.48
N CYS A 84 1.82 -13.99 -0.13
CA CYS A 84 2.52 -14.22 1.12
C CYS A 84 4.03 -14.02 0.96
N VAL A 85 4.68 -13.63 2.06
CA VAL A 85 6.14 -13.58 2.19
C VAL A 85 6.55 -14.31 3.47
N ARG A 86 7.75 -14.90 3.48
CA ARG A 86 8.34 -15.53 4.65
C ARG A 86 9.79 -15.06 4.78
N PRO A 87 10.27 -14.67 5.98
CA PRO A 87 11.67 -14.36 6.19
C PRO A 87 12.57 -15.54 5.78
N ALA A 88 13.77 -15.24 5.28
CA ALA A 88 14.84 -16.24 5.22
C ALA A 88 15.20 -16.62 6.65
N GLY A 89 15.22 -17.93 6.94
CA GLY A 89 15.64 -18.47 8.23
C GLY A 89 17.15 -18.39 8.44
#